data_AF-A0A7V8IXT2-F1
#
_entry.id   AF-A0A7V8IXT2-F1
#
_cell.length_a   1.000
_cell.length_b   1.000
_cell.length_c   1.000
_cell.angle_alpha   90.00
_cell.angle_beta   90.00
_cell.angle_gamma   90.00
#
_symmetry.space_group_name_H-M   'P 1'
#
loop_
_entity.id
_entity.type
_entity.pdbx_description
1 polymer ?
#
loop_
_entity_poly.entity_id
_entity_poly.type
_entity_poly.pdbx_seq_one_letter_code
_entity_poly.pdbx_strand_id
1 'polypeptide(L)'
;MKFLIAAVLLLAASSSRADEDPLYKSSVVGTDFDFILDSDPDTFVDLKSLGEGKAEMPDKSDNAAPLVKSAFLFVSNYKDGTSIDIAVDIRFEKEELARKEALRYTPRLGKLPTVLRRGVSRLVIHKGGEDTTGFSDVGLIVLYSDNATRRIGTHDLEETVFHESVHAAWDKEHRESPTWLEAQKKDGCFVTEYARKNPKGEDLAESALFAYTLVHHPERIPKDHAERIRRAIPARIVFVEKLLPAGKPIHFVACRVDLTNPDTLSDVLSNALVGGLEKDEAKVQAFLKEARGKYSKAEDLFKAAMDKFGVPEATLRAKVEEFRHCNCKHGDLEGRFPREE
;
A
#
# COMPACT_ATOMS: atom_id res chain seq x y z
N MET A 1 -31.24 17.98 -61.87
CA MET A 1 -30.18 18.43 -60.94
C MET A 1 -30.81 19.04 -59.70
N LYS A 2 -30.76 18.33 -58.58
CA LYS A 2 -30.85 18.86 -57.20
C LYS A 2 -30.63 17.65 -56.27
N PHE A 3 -29.38 17.43 -55.90
CA PHE A 3 -29.01 16.48 -54.85
C PHE A 3 -29.44 17.09 -53.51
N LEU A 4 -30.33 16.41 -52.78
CA LEU A 4 -30.60 16.72 -51.38
C LEU A 4 -29.63 15.89 -50.53
N ILE A 5 -28.60 16.54 -49.98
CA ILE A 5 -27.70 15.94 -48.99
C ILE A 5 -28.40 16.06 -47.64
N ALA A 6 -28.84 14.95 -47.06
CA ALA A 6 -29.31 14.89 -45.69
C ALA A 6 -28.09 14.89 -44.75
N ALA A 7 -27.83 16.02 -44.10
CA ALA A 7 -26.83 16.12 -43.05
C ALA A 7 -27.38 15.43 -41.78
N VAL A 8 -26.84 14.25 -41.46
CA VAL A 8 -27.03 13.61 -40.16
C VAL A 8 -26.14 14.34 -39.15
N LEU A 9 -26.73 15.27 -38.40
CA LEU A 9 -26.11 15.80 -37.19
C LEU A 9 -26.09 14.67 -36.14
N LEU A 10 -24.93 14.02 -35.97
CA LEU A 10 -24.65 13.33 -34.71
C LEU A 10 -24.58 14.40 -33.61
N LEU A 11 -25.63 14.51 -32.81
CA LEU A 11 -25.50 15.11 -31.49
C LEU A 11 -24.61 14.20 -30.67
N ALA A 12 -23.33 14.52 -30.58
CA ALA A 12 -22.52 14.08 -29.45
C ALA A 12 -23.17 14.70 -28.20
N ALA A 13 -23.87 13.89 -27.42
CA ALA A 13 -24.29 14.25 -26.08
C ALA A 13 -23.04 14.36 -25.22
N SER A 14 -22.37 15.51 -25.31
CA SER A 14 -21.39 15.94 -24.32
C SER A 14 -22.18 16.26 -23.06
N SER A 15 -22.50 15.24 -22.26
CA SER A 15 -22.89 15.46 -20.87
C SER A 15 -21.66 16.02 -20.16
N SER A 16 -21.52 17.35 -20.18
CA SER A 16 -20.74 18.06 -19.18
C SER A 16 -21.35 17.66 -17.84
N ARG A 17 -20.74 16.68 -17.16
CA ARG A 17 -21.14 16.36 -15.79
C ARG A 17 -20.81 17.59 -14.96
N ALA A 18 -21.87 18.31 -14.59
CA ALA A 18 -21.79 19.39 -13.63
C ALA A 18 -21.27 18.83 -12.30
N ASP A 19 -20.69 19.73 -11.51
CA ASP A 19 -20.27 19.54 -10.12
C ASP A 19 -21.48 19.07 -9.29
N GLU A 20 -21.77 17.76 -9.31
CA GLU A 20 -22.75 17.15 -8.40
C GLU A 20 -22.24 17.34 -6.98
N ASP A 21 -23.12 17.75 -6.07
CA ASP A 21 -22.75 17.90 -4.66
C ASP A 21 -22.12 16.60 -4.15
N PRO A 22 -20.98 16.68 -3.43
CA PRO A 22 -20.35 15.50 -2.88
C PRO A 22 -21.32 14.66 -2.04
N LEU A 23 -21.18 13.35 -2.15
CA LEU A 23 -22.09 12.38 -1.54
C LEU A 23 -21.98 12.37 0.00
N TYR A 24 -20.80 12.69 0.52
CA TYR A 24 -20.46 12.60 1.94
C TYR A 24 -19.66 13.80 2.41
N LYS A 25 -19.59 14.02 3.73
CA LYS A 25 -18.77 15.12 4.29
C LYS A 25 -17.27 14.80 4.26
N SER A 26 -16.89 13.59 4.65
CA SER A 26 -15.52 13.04 4.61
C SER A 26 -15.58 11.51 4.55
N SER A 27 -14.47 10.86 4.21
CA SER A 27 -14.39 9.40 4.13
C SER A 27 -14.26 8.75 5.50
N VAL A 28 -13.81 9.47 6.52
CA VAL A 28 -13.56 8.92 7.86
C VAL A 28 -14.73 9.10 8.83
N VAL A 29 -15.32 10.30 8.95
CA VAL A 29 -16.44 10.59 9.91
C VAL A 29 -17.71 11.05 9.23
N GLY A 30 -17.72 11.07 7.90
CA GLY A 30 -18.82 11.61 7.10
C GLY A 30 -19.69 10.54 6.46
N THR A 31 -19.52 9.27 6.82
CA THR A 31 -20.24 8.12 6.27
C THR A 31 -20.65 7.17 7.39
N ASP A 32 -21.68 6.35 7.13
CA ASP A 32 -22.07 5.25 8.02
C ASP A 32 -21.42 3.91 7.61
N PHE A 33 -20.40 3.94 6.74
CA PHE A 33 -19.72 2.74 6.28
C PHE A 33 -18.54 2.43 7.19
N ASP A 34 -18.53 1.21 7.70
CA ASP A 34 -17.33 0.61 8.30
C ASP A 34 -16.52 0.00 7.14
N PHE A 35 -15.55 0.77 6.64
CA PHE A 35 -14.78 0.40 5.45
C PHE A 35 -13.78 -0.71 5.80
N ILE A 36 -13.22 -0.67 7.00
CA ILE A 36 -12.22 -1.61 7.51
C ILE A 36 -12.64 -2.07 8.91
N LEU A 37 -13.17 -3.29 8.99
CA LEU A 37 -13.70 -3.81 10.23
C LEU A 37 -12.58 -4.09 11.24
N ASP A 38 -12.87 -3.95 12.54
CA ASP A 38 -11.93 -4.35 13.59
C ASP A 38 -11.58 -5.86 13.52
N SER A 39 -12.49 -6.68 12.98
CA SER A 39 -12.30 -8.12 12.76
C SER A 39 -11.53 -8.49 11.48
N ASP A 40 -11.17 -7.51 10.64
CA ASP A 40 -10.42 -7.80 9.43
C ASP A 40 -9.07 -8.45 9.74
N PRO A 41 -8.61 -9.41 8.90
CA PRO A 41 -7.31 -10.02 9.08
C PRO A 41 -6.21 -8.96 9.16
N ASP A 42 -5.28 -9.14 10.09
CA ASP A 42 -4.10 -8.31 10.22
C ASP A 42 -2.82 -9.16 10.18
N THR A 43 -1.72 -8.50 9.85
CA THR A 43 -0.40 -9.12 9.80
C THR A 43 0.47 -8.79 11.00
N PHE A 44 -0.04 -8.21 12.08
CA PHE A 44 0.77 -7.87 13.25
C PHE A 44 1.36 -9.13 13.88
N VAL A 45 2.64 -9.06 14.25
CA VAL A 45 3.39 -10.18 14.85
C VAL A 45 3.76 -9.84 16.29
N ASP A 46 4.55 -8.78 16.47
CA ASP A 46 4.99 -8.35 17.78
C ASP A 46 5.27 -6.85 17.83
N LEU A 47 5.38 -6.36 19.06
CA LEU A 47 5.84 -5.02 19.38
C LEU A 47 7.08 -5.13 20.26
N LYS A 48 8.26 -4.85 19.71
CA LYS A 48 9.54 -4.90 20.43
C LYS A 48 9.82 -3.56 21.11
N SER A 49 10.20 -3.59 22.38
CA SER A 49 10.66 -2.38 23.09
C SER A 49 12.11 -2.08 22.76
N LEU A 50 12.40 -0.79 22.55
CA LEU A 50 13.75 -0.23 22.47
C LEU A 50 14.10 0.62 23.71
N GLY A 51 13.20 0.69 24.70
CA GLY A 51 13.34 1.51 25.89
C GLY A 51 13.02 2.99 25.67
N GLU A 52 13.49 3.83 26.57
CA GLU A 52 13.36 5.28 26.46
C GLU A 52 14.47 5.88 25.58
N GLY A 53 14.11 6.91 24.80
CA GLY A 53 15.07 7.61 23.96
C GLY A 53 14.56 8.96 23.49
N LYS A 54 15.29 9.57 22.56
CA LYS A 54 14.85 10.78 21.86
C LYS A 54 14.25 10.41 20.52
N ALA A 55 13.11 11.00 20.20
CA ALA A 55 12.47 10.87 18.89
C ALA A 55 11.98 12.24 18.42
N GLU A 56 11.98 12.41 17.10
CA GLU A 56 11.29 13.50 16.46
C GLU A 56 9.77 13.24 16.55
N MET A 57 9.04 14.15 17.18
CA MET A 57 7.62 14.03 17.50
C MET A 57 6.92 15.36 17.21
N PRO A 58 6.71 15.70 15.91
CA PRO A 58 5.97 16.91 15.54
C PRO A 58 4.58 16.87 16.14
N ASP A 59 4.09 18.03 16.54
CA ASP A 59 2.86 18.15 17.31
C ASP A 59 2.10 19.40 16.89
N LYS A 60 1.00 19.23 16.17
CA LYS A 60 0.18 20.36 15.73
C LYS A 60 -0.71 20.94 16.83
N SER A 61 -0.80 20.27 17.98
CA SER A 61 -1.50 20.80 19.16
C SER A 61 -0.66 21.83 19.92
N ASP A 62 0.67 21.79 19.74
CA ASP A 62 1.61 22.72 20.35
C ASP A 62 2.79 23.00 19.42
N ASN A 63 2.64 24.01 18.57
CA ASN A 63 3.67 24.43 17.61
C ASN A 63 4.94 25.02 18.27
N ALA A 64 4.91 25.32 19.58
CA ALA A 64 6.06 25.84 20.31
C ALA A 64 6.91 24.73 20.95
N ALA A 65 6.38 23.50 21.01
CA ALA A 65 7.09 22.38 21.60
C ALA A 65 8.34 22.01 20.78
N PRO A 66 9.43 21.57 21.42
CA PRO A 66 10.59 21.05 20.70
C PRO A 66 10.20 19.88 19.80
N LEU A 67 10.70 19.92 18.56
CA LEU A 67 10.45 18.85 17.59
C LEU A 67 11.01 17.50 18.06
N VAL A 68 12.14 17.48 18.77
CA VAL A 68 12.73 16.26 19.34
C VAL A 68 12.42 16.17 20.83
N LYS A 69 11.69 15.12 21.23
CA LYS A 69 11.20 14.91 22.61
C LYS A 69 11.72 13.58 23.17
N SER A 70 11.66 13.42 24.49
CA SER A 70 11.82 12.09 25.10
C SER A 70 10.57 11.25 24.82
N ALA A 71 10.76 9.96 24.56
CA ALA A 71 9.69 9.04 24.21
C ALA A 71 10.02 7.60 24.65
N PHE A 72 8.98 6.79 24.80
CA PHE A 72 9.10 5.34 24.78
C PHE A 72 9.15 4.87 23.33
N LEU A 73 10.18 4.11 22.99
CA LEU A 73 10.46 3.68 21.62
C LEU A 73 10.13 2.20 21.43
N PHE A 74 9.41 1.90 20.35
CA PHE A 74 9.08 0.53 19.96
C PHE A 74 9.30 0.31 18.47
N VAL A 75 9.36 -0.96 18.08
CA VAL A 75 9.28 -1.40 16.67
C VAL A 75 8.15 -2.41 16.57
N SER A 76 7.17 -2.14 15.70
CA SER A 76 6.10 -3.08 15.36
C SER A 76 6.50 -3.89 14.14
N ASN A 77 6.39 -5.22 14.22
CA ASN A 77 6.78 -6.14 13.13
C ASN A 77 5.55 -6.85 12.55
N TYR A 78 5.59 -7.13 11.25
CA TYR A 78 4.47 -7.71 10.51
C TYR A 78 4.87 -8.97 9.71
N LYS A 79 3.92 -9.87 9.48
CA LYS A 79 4.11 -11.16 8.78
C LYS A 79 4.59 -10.99 7.34
N ASP A 80 4.29 -9.85 6.73
CA ASP A 80 4.72 -9.50 5.37
C ASP A 80 6.16 -8.95 5.30
N GLY A 81 6.89 -8.93 6.43
CA GLY A 81 8.25 -8.44 6.54
C GLY A 81 8.38 -6.92 6.63
N THR A 82 7.27 -6.19 6.72
CA THR A 82 7.30 -4.76 7.04
C THR A 82 7.50 -4.51 8.54
N SER A 83 7.94 -3.30 8.88
CA SER A 83 8.10 -2.85 10.27
C SER A 83 7.86 -1.35 10.36
N ILE A 84 7.38 -0.88 11.51
CA ILE A 84 7.14 0.55 11.78
C ILE A 84 7.79 0.92 13.11
N ASP A 85 8.59 1.99 13.10
CA ASP A 85 9.15 2.59 14.30
C ASP A 85 8.07 3.41 15.02
N ILE A 86 7.92 3.23 16.32
CA ILE A 86 6.87 3.88 17.11
C ILE A 86 7.49 4.70 18.23
N ALA A 87 7.15 5.98 18.30
CA ALA A 87 7.49 6.86 19.40
C ALA A 87 6.22 7.24 20.17
N VAL A 88 6.15 6.83 21.43
CA VAL A 88 5.04 7.12 22.33
C VAL A 88 5.49 8.15 23.36
N ASP A 89 4.65 9.17 23.56
CA ASP A 89 4.90 10.28 24.47
C ASP A 89 5.37 9.84 25.87
N ILE A 90 6.44 10.46 26.38
CA ILE A 90 6.95 10.17 27.73
C ILE A 90 5.92 10.47 28.84
N ARG A 91 4.90 11.29 28.55
CA ARG A 91 3.78 11.59 29.47
C ARG A 91 2.91 10.37 29.79
N PHE A 92 3.12 9.22 29.15
CA PHE A 92 2.57 7.93 29.59
C PHE A 92 3.26 7.36 30.84
N GLU A 93 4.37 7.98 31.29
CA GLU A 93 5.12 7.76 32.54
C GLU A 93 5.76 6.38 32.73
N LYS A 94 5.18 5.32 32.17
CA LYS A 94 5.66 3.94 32.28
C LYS A 94 5.64 3.27 30.92
N GLU A 95 6.70 2.51 30.61
CA GLU A 95 6.77 1.74 29.36
C GLU A 95 5.58 0.79 29.18
N GLU A 96 5.07 0.19 30.26
CA GLU A 96 3.89 -0.68 30.21
C GLU A 96 2.63 0.06 29.70
N LEU A 97 2.44 1.32 30.13
CA LEU A 97 1.32 2.15 29.70
C LEU A 97 1.51 2.63 28.26
N ALA A 98 2.73 3.03 27.90
CA ALA A 98 3.08 3.40 26.54
C ALA A 98 2.92 2.22 25.56
N ARG A 99 3.29 1.01 25.99
CA ARG A 99 3.07 -0.24 25.24
C ARG A 99 1.60 -0.51 25.03
N LYS A 100 0.76 -0.39 26.07
CA LYS A 100 -0.70 -0.53 25.96
C LYS A 100 -1.27 0.46 24.95
N GLU A 101 -0.78 1.70 24.96
CA GLU A 101 -1.19 2.71 23.99
C GLU A 101 -0.77 2.34 22.56
N ALA A 102 0.50 1.99 22.34
CA ALA A 102 1.00 1.58 21.01
C ALA A 102 0.20 0.41 20.43
N LEU A 103 -0.16 -0.58 21.25
CA LEU A 103 -0.93 -1.75 20.84
C LEU A 103 -2.36 -1.44 20.37
N ARG A 104 -2.89 -0.23 20.60
CA ARG A 104 -4.16 0.20 20.00
C ARG A 104 -4.07 0.38 18.49
N TYR A 105 -2.87 0.68 17.99
CA TYR A 105 -2.62 1.03 16.59
C TYR A 105 -1.95 -0.09 15.79
N THR A 106 -1.11 -0.92 16.43
CA THR A 106 -0.32 -1.92 15.68
C THR A 106 -1.14 -2.97 14.95
N PRO A 107 -2.26 -3.51 15.47
CA PRO A 107 -3.11 -4.41 14.68
C PRO A 107 -3.78 -3.67 13.52
N ARG A 108 -4.17 -2.40 13.71
CA ARG A 108 -4.81 -1.56 12.67
C ARG A 108 -3.85 -1.25 11.52
N LEU A 109 -2.60 -0.93 11.85
CA LEU A 109 -1.52 -0.85 10.86
C LEU A 109 -1.32 -2.21 10.17
N GLY A 110 -1.51 -3.32 10.89
CA GLY A 110 -1.48 -4.68 10.35
C GLY A 110 -2.59 -5.00 9.33
N LYS A 111 -3.72 -4.30 9.38
CA LYS A 111 -4.82 -4.43 8.41
C LYS A 111 -4.52 -3.78 7.06
N LEU A 112 -3.67 -2.75 7.05
CA LEU A 112 -3.31 -2.04 5.82
C LEU A 112 -2.74 -2.99 4.75
N PRO A 113 -3.03 -2.74 3.45
CA PRO A 113 -2.35 -3.44 2.37
C PRO A 113 -0.82 -3.28 2.46
N THR A 114 -0.06 -4.33 2.15
CA THR A 114 1.42 -4.33 2.24
C THR A 114 2.04 -3.22 1.38
N VAL A 115 1.46 -2.88 0.22
CA VAL A 115 1.95 -1.78 -0.63
C VAL A 115 1.78 -0.40 0.01
N LEU A 116 0.78 -0.23 0.88
CA LEU A 116 0.53 1.01 1.60
C LEU A 116 1.39 1.07 2.86
N ARG A 117 1.34 0.00 3.68
CA ARG A 117 2.11 -0.09 4.94
C ARG A 117 3.61 0.09 4.72
N ARG A 118 4.18 -0.40 3.61
CA ARG A 118 5.61 -0.24 3.29
C ARG A 118 6.07 1.21 3.21
N GLY A 119 5.17 2.14 2.90
CA GLY A 119 5.49 3.57 2.87
C GLY A 119 5.34 4.26 4.23
N VAL A 120 4.88 3.57 5.28
CA VAL A 120 4.80 4.10 6.64
C VAL A 120 6.06 3.66 7.39
N SER A 121 6.94 4.61 7.69
CA SER A 121 8.19 4.34 8.42
C SER A 121 8.01 4.50 9.92
N ARG A 122 7.23 5.51 10.34
CA ARG A 122 7.13 5.96 11.72
C ARG A 122 5.69 6.27 12.12
N LEU A 123 5.34 5.90 13.35
CA LEU A 123 4.13 6.36 14.04
C LEU A 123 4.54 7.12 15.32
N VAL A 124 4.02 8.34 15.47
CA VAL A 124 4.16 9.16 16.67
C VAL A 124 2.80 9.22 17.37
N ILE A 125 2.79 8.93 18.68
CA ILE A 125 1.57 8.96 19.48
C ILE A 125 1.76 9.97 20.62
N HIS A 126 1.00 11.06 20.57
CA HIS A 126 0.93 12.06 21.63
C HIS A 126 -0.18 11.70 22.63
N LYS A 127 0.09 11.95 23.91
CA LYS A 127 -0.94 11.85 24.95
C LYS A 127 -1.90 13.05 24.90
N GLY A 128 -3.20 12.81 24.99
CA GLY A 128 -4.24 13.83 25.01
C GLY A 128 -4.90 14.04 23.64
N GLY A 129 -5.40 15.27 23.41
CA GLY A 129 -5.77 15.78 22.09
C GLY A 129 -7.10 15.26 21.53
N GLU A 130 -8.18 15.27 22.32
CA GLU A 130 -9.50 14.73 21.92
C GLU A 130 -10.00 15.31 20.57
N ASP A 131 -9.90 16.62 20.39
CA ASP A 131 -10.31 17.32 19.16
C ASP A 131 -9.18 17.52 18.14
N THR A 132 -7.98 17.03 18.44
CA THR A 132 -6.85 17.10 17.50
C THR A 132 -6.91 15.91 16.55
N THR A 133 -7.14 16.18 15.26
CA THR A 133 -7.11 15.13 14.24
C THR A 133 -5.69 14.59 14.04
N GLY A 134 -5.58 13.38 13.47
CA GLY A 134 -4.31 12.91 12.94
C GLY A 134 -3.72 13.85 11.90
N PHE A 135 -2.43 13.69 11.63
CA PHE A 135 -1.82 14.22 10.42
C PHE A 135 -0.59 13.39 10.06
N SER A 136 -0.13 13.56 8.82
CA SER A 136 0.96 12.79 8.28
C SER A 136 1.89 13.63 7.42
N ASP A 137 3.10 13.12 7.24
CA ASP A 137 4.09 13.57 6.25
C ASP A 137 4.75 12.31 5.67
N VAL A 138 5.66 12.44 4.71
CA VAL A 138 6.34 11.32 4.04
C VAL A 138 6.90 10.33 5.06
N GLY A 139 6.33 9.13 5.10
CA GLY A 139 6.71 8.06 6.00
C GLY A 139 6.32 8.24 7.47
N LEU A 140 5.58 9.28 7.84
CA LEU A 140 5.24 9.61 9.22
C LEU A 140 3.72 9.74 9.39
N ILE A 141 3.19 9.07 10.41
CA ILE A 141 1.84 9.30 10.92
C ILE A 141 1.94 9.85 12.35
N VAL A 142 1.11 10.84 12.68
CA VAL A 142 1.00 11.40 14.03
C VAL A 142 -0.45 11.29 14.53
N LEU A 143 -0.64 10.64 15.68
CA LEU A 143 -1.94 10.42 16.31
C LEU A 143 -1.97 10.91 17.76
N TYR A 144 -3.18 11.10 18.28
CA TYR A 144 -3.46 11.62 19.62
C TYR A 144 -4.32 10.62 20.38
N SER A 145 -3.93 10.26 21.61
CA SER A 145 -4.53 9.15 22.36
C SER A 145 -6.03 9.32 22.64
N ASP A 146 -6.46 10.54 22.93
CA ASP A 146 -7.86 10.83 23.29
C ASP A 146 -8.72 10.89 22.03
N ASN A 147 -8.19 11.43 20.92
CA ASN A 147 -8.83 11.36 19.62
C ASN A 147 -9.02 9.91 19.19
N ALA A 148 -8.00 9.07 19.34
CA ALA A 148 -8.08 7.65 19.03
C ALA A 148 -9.14 6.94 19.88
N THR A 149 -9.37 7.36 21.13
CA THR A 149 -10.44 6.80 21.97
C THR A 149 -11.81 7.13 21.40
N ARG A 150 -12.02 8.39 20.99
CA ARG A 150 -13.23 8.79 20.30
C ARG A 150 -13.45 8.00 19.01
N ARG A 151 -12.41 7.88 18.18
CA ARG A 151 -12.47 7.15 16.89
C ARG A 151 -12.76 5.66 17.04
N ILE A 152 -12.22 5.01 18.08
CA ILE A 152 -12.58 3.62 18.38
C ILE A 152 -14.06 3.53 18.75
N GLY A 153 -14.57 4.47 19.55
CA GLY A 153 -15.99 4.51 19.94
C GLY A 153 -16.96 4.76 18.78
N THR A 154 -16.48 5.32 17.67
CA THR A 154 -17.26 5.57 16.45
C THR A 154 -16.94 4.64 15.29
N HIS A 155 -16.06 3.64 15.49
CA HIS A 155 -15.59 2.73 14.44
C HIS A 155 -14.85 3.42 13.29
N ASP A 156 -14.09 4.49 13.58
CA ASP A 156 -13.41 5.30 12.58
C ASP A 156 -11.85 5.23 12.66
N LEU A 157 -11.29 4.46 13.61
CA LEU A 157 -9.84 4.50 13.83
C LEU A 157 -9.08 3.77 12.72
N GLU A 158 -9.62 2.66 12.21
CA GLU A 158 -9.06 1.92 11.09
C GLU A 158 -8.99 2.78 9.82
N GLU A 159 -10.08 3.50 9.51
CA GLU A 159 -10.23 4.46 8.43
C GLU A 159 -9.27 5.63 8.61
N THR A 160 -9.14 6.14 9.84
CA THR A 160 -8.16 7.19 10.17
C THR A 160 -6.75 6.69 9.86
N VAL A 161 -6.38 5.49 10.31
CA VAL A 161 -5.05 4.91 10.07
C VAL A 161 -4.82 4.69 8.57
N PHE A 162 -5.82 4.22 7.82
CA PHE A 162 -5.71 4.05 6.37
C PHE A 162 -5.52 5.40 5.66
N HIS A 163 -6.36 6.38 5.96
CA HIS A 163 -6.31 7.72 5.38
C HIS A 163 -4.95 8.38 5.62
N GLU A 164 -4.47 8.39 6.87
CA GLU A 164 -3.16 8.92 7.23
C GLU A 164 -2.01 8.14 6.56
N SER A 165 -2.17 6.83 6.38
CA SER A 165 -1.18 6.03 5.65
C SER A 165 -1.09 6.39 4.17
N VAL A 166 -2.16 6.83 3.53
CA VAL A 166 -2.12 7.33 2.15
C VAL A 166 -1.26 8.58 2.06
N HIS A 167 -1.43 9.52 3.00
CA HIS A 167 -0.56 10.68 3.10
C HIS A 167 0.90 10.32 3.35
N ALA A 168 1.16 9.37 4.25
CA ALA A 168 2.52 8.98 4.57
C ALA A 168 3.21 8.24 3.40
N ALA A 169 2.50 7.34 2.72
CA ALA A 169 3.10 6.40 1.78
C ALA A 169 3.00 6.83 0.32
N TRP A 170 1.90 7.44 -0.09
CA TRP A 170 1.54 7.59 -1.51
C TRP A 170 1.58 9.01 -2.01
N ASP A 171 1.37 9.99 -1.13
CA ASP A 171 1.27 11.39 -1.53
C ASP A 171 2.50 11.87 -2.32
N LYS A 172 3.70 11.57 -1.84
CA LYS A 172 4.96 12.00 -2.50
C LYS A 172 5.05 11.55 -3.96
N GLU A 173 4.57 10.35 -4.25
CA GLU A 173 4.67 9.76 -5.59
C GLU A 173 3.45 10.07 -6.46
N HIS A 174 2.26 10.10 -5.86
CA HIS A 174 1.00 10.01 -6.60
C HIS A 174 0.18 11.29 -6.59
N ARG A 175 0.13 12.05 -5.49
CA ARG A 175 -0.79 13.19 -5.31
C ARG A 175 -0.63 14.30 -6.37
N GLU A 176 0.59 14.51 -6.85
CA GLU A 176 0.89 15.48 -7.91
C GLU A 176 1.28 14.81 -9.24
N SER A 177 1.15 13.48 -9.33
CA SER A 177 1.49 12.76 -10.55
C SER A 177 0.55 13.13 -11.70
N PRO A 178 1.04 13.19 -12.96
CA PRO A 178 0.19 13.45 -14.12
C PRO A 178 -0.97 12.45 -14.23
N THR A 179 -0.75 11.19 -13.87
CA THR A 179 -1.76 10.13 -13.92
C THR A 179 -2.88 10.33 -12.90
N TRP A 180 -2.57 10.78 -11.69
CA TRP A 180 -3.58 11.12 -10.68
C TRP A 180 -4.36 12.38 -11.06
N LEU A 181 -3.65 13.45 -11.44
CA LEU A 181 -4.28 14.72 -11.83
C LEU A 181 -5.19 14.55 -13.05
N GLU A 182 -4.81 13.69 -14.01
CA GLU A 182 -5.67 13.34 -15.13
C GLU A 182 -6.92 12.56 -14.69
N ALA A 183 -6.78 11.63 -13.72
CA ALA A 183 -7.92 10.90 -13.16
C ALA A 183 -8.90 11.84 -12.44
N GLN A 184 -8.40 12.71 -11.57
CA GLN A 184 -9.21 13.73 -10.89
C GLN A 184 -9.94 14.63 -11.90
N LYS A 185 -9.24 15.09 -12.95
CA LYS A 185 -9.83 15.91 -14.02
C LYS A 185 -10.90 15.17 -14.83
N LYS A 186 -10.69 13.87 -15.12
CA LYS A 186 -11.66 13.05 -15.87
C LYS A 186 -12.96 12.82 -15.10
N ASP A 187 -12.86 12.66 -13.79
CA ASP A 187 -14.03 12.47 -12.93
C ASP A 187 -14.86 13.76 -12.78
N GLY A 188 -14.19 14.90 -12.61
CA GLY A 188 -14.83 16.23 -12.62
C GLY A 188 -15.76 16.56 -11.45
N CYS A 189 -15.95 15.64 -10.50
CA CYS A 189 -16.68 15.83 -9.25
C CYS A 189 -15.90 15.20 -8.09
N PHE A 190 -16.37 15.27 -6.84
CA PHE A 190 -15.70 14.70 -5.67
C PHE A 190 -16.66 13.83 -4.86
N VAL A 191 -16.18 12.72 -4.29
CA VAL A 191 -17.04 11.88 -3.42
C VAL A 191 -17.32 12.57 -2.10
N THR A 192 -16.37 13.34 -1.57
CA THR A 192 -16.51 14.01 -0.28
C THR A 192 -16.34 15.52 -0.36
N GLU A 193 -17.02 16.25 0.53
CA GLU A 193 -16.85 17.69 0.66
C GLU A 193 -15.41 18.05 1.06
N TYR A 194 -14.78 17.23 1.91
CA TYR A 194 -13.43 17.46 2.38
C TYR A 194 -12.41 17.39 1.23
N ALA A 195 -12.52 16.38 0.37
CA ALA A 195 -11.74 16.28 -0.86
C ALA A 195 -11.98 17.47 -1.80
N ARG A 196 -13.25 17.88 -1.99
CA ARG A 196 -13.59 19.03 -2.84
C ARG A 196 -12.98 20.34 -2.35
N LYS A 197 -12.96 20.57 -1.03
CA LYS A 197 -12.38 21.77 -0.41
C LYS A 197 -10.85 21.76 -0.48
N ASN A 198 -10.24 20.58 -0.45
CA ASN A 198 -8.79 20.39 -0.39
C ASN A 198 -8.27 19.44 -1.50
N PRO A 199 -8.54 19.70 -2.79
CA PRO A 199 -8.37 18.71 -3.85
C PRO A 199 -6.91 18.33 -4.12
N LYS A 200 -5.97 19.18 -3.70
CA LYS A 200 -4.53 18.94 -3.81
C LYS A 200 -3.93 18.20 -2.63
N GLY A 201 -4.64 18.16 -1.49
CA GLY A 201 -4.14 17.55 -0.25
C GLY A 201 -4.86 16.26 0.07
N GLU A 202 -6.20 16.28 0.03
CA GLU A 202 -7.05 15.27 0.67
C GLU A 202 -7.69 14.29 -0.32
N ASP A 203 -7.79 14.68 -1.60
CA ASP A 203 -8.58 13.90 -2.56
C ASP A 203 -8.07 12.47 -2.76
N LEU A 204 -6.74 12.26 -2.72
CA LEU A 204 -6.16 10.92 -2.84
C LEU A 204 -6.52 10.04 -1.64
N ALA A 205 -6.31 10.52 -0.42
CA ALA A 205 -6.61 9.78 0.81
C ALA A 205 -8.11 9.49 0.95
N GLU A 206 -8.95 10.49 0.69
CA GLU A 206 -10.41 10.37 0.72
C GLU A 206 -10.92 9.37 -0.33
N SER A 207 -10.44 9.47 -1.58
CA SER A 207 -10.86 8.58 -2.66
C SER A 207 -10.36 7.15 -2.49
N ALA A 208 -9.13 6.98 -1.96
CA ALA A 208 -8.49 5.69 -1.82
C ALA A 208 -9.27 4.75 -0.89
N LEU A 209 -9.88 5.27 0.18
CA LEU A 209 -10.67 4.46 1.12
C LEU A 209 -11.94 3.88 0.46
N PHE A 210 -12.67 4.72 -0.29
CA PHE A 210 -13.83 4.27 -1.07
C PHE A 210 -13.42 3.27 -2.16
N ALA A 211 -12.37 3.57 -2.91
CA ALA A 211 -11.90 2.71 -3.99
C ALA A 211 -11.40 1.36 -3.46
N TYR A 212 -10.60 1.35 -2.40
CA TYR A 212 -10.16 0.13 -1.71
C TYR A 212 -11.34 -0.76 -1.35
N THR A 213 -12.36 -0.18 -0.72
CA THR A 213 -13.54 -0.92 -0.26
C THR A 213 -14.36 -1.42 -1.44
N LEU A 214 -14.56 -0.62 -2.49
CA LEU A 214 -15.28 -1.07 -3.70
C LEU A 214 -14.57 -2.20 -4.46
N VAL A 215 -13.25 -2.31 -4.33
CA VAL A 215 -12.42 -3.32 -5.01
C VAL A 215 -12.31 -4.61 -4.20
N HIS A 216 -12.08 -4.50 -2.89
CA HIS A 216 -11.75 -5.65 -2.02
C HIS A 216 -12.90 -6.09 -1.12
N HIS A 217 -13.82 -5.18 -0.78
CA HIS A 217 -14.93 -5.40 0.14
C HIS A 217 -16.23 -4.74 -0.33
N PRO A 218 -16.67 -4.96 -1.60
CA PRO A 218 -17.80 -4.25 -2.17
C PRO A 218 -19.11 -4.46 -1.41
N GLU A 219 -19.22 -5.53 -0.61
CA GLU A 219 -20.35 -5.84 0.26
C GLU A 219 -20.54 -4.84 1.41
N ARG A 220 -19.50 -4.07 1.78
CA ARG A 220 -19.56 -3.08 2.88
C ARG A 220 -20.25 -1.78 2.49
N ILE A 221 -20.40 -1.54 1.19
CA ILE A 221 -21.07 -0.34 0.67
C ILE A 221 -22.39 -0.77 0.05
N PRO A 222 -23.54 -0.23 0.50
CA PRO A 222 -24.85 -0.49 -0.11
C PRO A 222 -24.81 -0.27 -1.63
N LYS A 223 -25.48 -1.15 -2.40
CA LYS A 223 -25.34 -1.20 -3.86
C LYS A 223 -25.60 0.14 -4.54
N ASP A 224 -26.63 0.87 -4.12
CA ASP A 224 -26.99 2.18 -4.66
C ASP A 224 -25.91 3.24 -4.38
N HIS A 225 -25.32 3.23 -3.19
CA HIS A 225 -24.18 4.07 -2.83
C HIS A 225 -22.93 3.69 -3.64
N ALA A 226 -22.64 2.40 -3.78
CA ALA A 226 -21.52 1.90 -4.56
C ALA A 226 -21.63 2.31 -6.03
N GLU A 227 -22.82 2.26 -6.62
CA GLU A 227 -23.09 2.74 -7.97
C GLU A 227 -22.91 4.26 -8.10
N ARG A 228 -23.38 5.05 -7.11
CA ARG A 228 -23.18 6.51 -7.10
C ARG A 228 -21.70 6.88 -7.03
N ILE A 229 -20.93 6.21 -6.17
CA ILE A 229 -19.49 6.41 -6.04
C ILE A 229 -18.76 6.03 -7.34
N ARG A 230 -19.09 4.86 -7.93
CA ARG A 230 -18.52 4.44 -9.23
C ARG A 230 -18.86 5.39 -10.37
N ARG A 231 -20.02 6.05 -10.33
CA ARG A 231 -20.40 7.08 -11.31
C ARG A 231 -19.67 8.40 -11.08
N ALA A 232 -19.43 8.77 -9.83
CA ALA A 232 -18.75 10.00 -9.45
C ALA A 232 -17.25 9.93 -9.78
N ILE A 233 -16.56 8.86 -9.37
CA ILE A 233 -15.08 8.83 -9.43
C ILE A 233 -14.47 7.61 -10.14
N PRO A 234 -14.98 7.22 -11.33
CA PRO A 234 -14.53 6.01 -12.01
C PRO A 234 -13.02 6.01 -12.33
N ALA A 235 -12.44 7.15 -12.73
CA ALA A 235 -11.04 7.22 -13.10
C ALA A 235 -10.11 7.10 -11.87
N ARG A 236 -10.48 7.70 -10.72
CA ARG A 236 -9.72 7.53 -9.47
C ARG A 236 -9.85 6.12 -8.89
N ILE A 237 -11.00 5.46 -9.02
CA ILE A 237 -11.13 4.04 -8.65
C ILE A 237 -10.16 3.19 -9.47
N VAL A 238 -10.12 3.39 -10.80
CA VAL A 238 -9.17 2.70 -11.69
C VAL A 238 -7.71 3.00 -11.33
N PHE A 239 -7.41 4.23 -10.89
CA PHE A 239 -6.07 4.58 -10.41
C PHE A 239 -5.69 3.76 -9.17
N VAL A 240 -6.56 3.73 -8.16
CA VAL A 240 -6.31 3.00 -6.91
C VAL A 240 -6.25 1.49 -7.14
N GLU A 241 -7.09 0.95 -8.04
CA GLU A 241 -7.05 -0.46 -8.42
C GLU A 241 -5.71 -0.85 -9.07
N LYS A 242 -4.97 0.06 -9.72
CA LYS A 242 -3.61 -0.23 -10.18
C LYS A 242 -2.62 -0.41 -9.03
N LEU A 243 -2.82 0.31 -7.93
CA LEU A 243 -2.01 0.18 -6.71
C LEU A 243 -2.44 -1.04 -5.88
N LEU A 244 -3.73 -1.35 -5.90
CA LEU A 244 -4.38 -2.43 -5.14
C LEU A 244 -5.27 -3.30 -6.06
N PRO A 245 -4.69 -4.17 -6.92
CA PRO A 245 -5.44 -4.88 -7.94
C PRO A 245 -6.50 -5.83 -7.37
N ALA A 246 -7.69 -5.85 -8.01
CA ALA A 246 -8.76 -6.76 -7.68
C ALA A 246 -8.30 -8.23 -7.75
N GLY A 247 -8.74 -9.06 -6.80
CA GLY A 247 -8.43 -10.49 -6.76
C GLY A 247 -6.97 -10.83 -6.45
N LYS A 248 -6.14 -9.85 -6.08
CA LYS A 248 -4.79 -10.08 -5.55
C LYS A 248 -4.79 -9.97 -4.02
N PRO A 249 -3.96 -10.74 -3.31
CA PRO A 249 -3.79 -10.58 -1.86
C PRO A 249 -3.35 -9.16 -1.52
N ILE A 250 -4.00 -8.53 -0.54
CA ILE A 250 -3.60 -7.21 -0.02
C ILE A 250 -2.42 -7.32 0.93
N HIS A 251 -2.23 -8.48 1.56
CA HIS A 251 -1.07 -8.81 2.39
C HIS A 251 -0.18 -9.81 1.67
N PHE A 252 1.09 -9.46 1.47
CA PHE A 252 2.05 -10.33 0.80
C PHE A 252 3.47 -9.92 1.17
N VAL A 253 4.35 -10.90 1.39
CA VAL A 253 5.76 -10.58 1.62
C VAL A 253 6.36 -10.09 0.30
N ALA A 254 6.85 -8.85 0.31
CA ALA A 254 7.52 -8.30 -0.86
C ALA A 254 8.84 -9.01 -1.09
N CYS A 255 8.92 -9.75 -2.19
CA CYS A 255 10.17 -10.37 -2.59
C CYS A 255 11.23 -9.32 -2.92
N ARG A 256 12.36 -9.38 -2.20
CA ARG A 256 13.53 -8.52 -2.45
C ARG A 256 14.48 -9.10 -3.51
N VAL A 257 14.09 -10.18 -4.18
CA VAL A 257 14.87 -10.77 -5.28
C VAL A 257 14.84 -9.82 -6.46
N ASP A 258 15.97 -9.15 -6.64
CA ASP A 258 16.27 -8.29 -7.77
C ASP A 258 16.87 -9.12 -8.92
N LEU A 259 16.02 -9.49 -9.89
CA LEU A 259 16.45 -10.25 -11.07
C LEU A 259 17.32 -9.42 -12.04
N THR A 260 17.47 -8.11 -11.80
CA THR A 260 18.40 -7.27 -12.57
C THR A 260 19.84 -7.37 -12.06
N ASN A 261 20.04 -7.94 -10.87
CA ASN A 261 21.34 -8.28 -10.32
C ASN A 261 21.80 -9.67 -10.85
N PRO A 262 22.96 -9.78 -11.53
CA PRO A 262 23.44 -11.05 -12.09
C PRO A 262 23.65 -12.17 -11.06
N ASP A 263 24.12 -11.85 -9.85
CA ASP A 263 24.35 -12.86 -8.81
C ASP A 263 23.01 -13.41 -8.31
N THR A 264 22.04 -12.52 -8.09
CA THR A 264 20.68 -12.92 -7.68
C THR A 264 19.97 -13.71 -8.78
N LEU A 265 20.11 -13.30 -10.04
CA LEU A 265 19.57 -14.04 -11.18
C LEU A 265 20.24 -15.42 -11.33
N SER A 266 21.54 -15.54 -11.07
CA SER A 266 22.27 -16.81 -11.11
C SER A 266 21.65 -17.85 -10.16
N ASP A 267 21.35 -17.43 -8.93
CA ASP A 267 20.73 -18.32 -7.92
C ASP A 267 19.33 -18.79 -8.37
N VAL A 268 18.53 -17.89 -8.96
CA VAL A 268 17.20 -18.23 -9.48
C VAL A 268 17.29 -19.10 -10.73
N LEU A 269 18.24 -18.83 -11.63
CA LEU A 269 18.50 -19.65 -12.82
C LEU A 269 18.87 -21.08 -12.46
N SER A 270 19.66 -21.29 -11.40
CA SER A 270 19.99 -22.63 -10.91
C SER A 270 18.72 -23.46 -10.66
N ASN A 271 17.79 -22.90 -9.88
CA ASN A 271 16.54 -23.58 -9.52
C ASN A 271 15.57 -23.70 -10.72
N ALA A 272 15.45 -22.65 -11.54
CA ALA A 272 14.60 -22.66 -12.73
C ALA A 272 15.06 -23.68 -13.77
N LEU A 273 16.37 -23.83 -13.99
CA LEU A 273 16.93 -24.77 -14.96
C LEU A 273 16.87 -26.21 -14.44
N VAL A 274 17.25 -26.45 -13.18
CA VAL A 274 17.27 -27.81 -12.59
C VAL A 274 15.87 -28.27 -12.21
N GLY A 275 15.20 -27.56 -11.31
CA GLY A 275 13.88 -27.95 -10.81
C GLY A 275 12.72 -27.61 -11.76
N GLY A 276 12.86 -26.57 -12.58
CA GLY A 276 11.78 -26.12 -13.46
C GLY A 276 11.81 -26.68 -14.89
N LEU A 277 13.01 -26.99 -15.39
CA LEU A 277 13.25 -27.40 -16.78
C LEU A 277 14.05 -28.70 -16.90
N GLU A 278 14.32 -29.37 -15.77
CA GLU A 278 14.99 -30.67 -15.69
C GLU A 278 16.33 -30.71 -16.44
N LYS A 279 17.07 -29.60 -16.45
CA LYS A 279 18.42 -29.55 -17.00
C LYS A 279 19.39 -30.24 -16.05
N ASP A 280 20.38 -30.91 -16.64
CA ASP A 280 21.44 -31.60 -15.91
C ASP A 280 22.14 -30.64 -14.91
N GLU A 281 22.05 -30.98 -13.64
CA GLU A 281 22.52 -30.13 -12.54
C GLU A 281 24.02 -29.85 -12.63
N ALA A 282 24.83 -30.86 -12.98
CA ALA A 282 26.28 -30.70 -13.11
C ALA A 282 26.65 -29.69 -14.20
N LYS A 283 25.94 -29.72 -15.35
CA LYS A 283 26.11 -28.74 -16.43
C LYS A 283 25.64 -27.35 -16.04
N VAL A 284 24.55 -27.23 -15.28
CA VAL A 284 24.04 -25.94 -14.77
C VAL A 284 25.04 -25.32 -13.79
N GLN A 285 25.52 -26.09 -12.81
CA GLN A 285 26.51 -25.61 -11.85
C GLN A 285 27.83 -25.20 -12.50
N ALA A 286 28.32 -25.99 -13.47
CA ALA A 286 29.52 -25.62 -14.23
C ALA A 286 29.35 -24.30 -14.98
N PHE A 287 28.22 -24.12 -15.67
CA PHE A 287 27.89 -22.88 -16.37
C PHE A 287 27.83 -21.67 -15.43
N LEU A 288 27.08 -21.77 -14.32
CA LEU A 288 26.91 -20.66 -13.39
C LEU A 288 28.24 -20.28 -12.69
N LYS A 289 29.08 -21.28 -12.38
CA LYS A 289 30.42 -21.04 -11.84
C LYS A 289 31.31 -20.25 -12.80
N GLU A 290 31.26 -20.56 -14.10
CA GLU A 290 31.99 -19.81 -15.14
C GLU A 290 31.39 -18.42 -15.41
N ALA A 291 30.07 -18.29 -15.24
CA ALA A 291 29.35 -17.04 -15.46
C ALA A 291 29.54 -16.03 -14.30
N ARG A 292 29.92 -16.50 -13.11
CA ARG A 292 30.11 -15.67 -11.92
C ARG A 292 31.19 -14.61 -12.15
N GLY A 293 30.84 -13.34 -11.96
CA GLY A 293 31.73 -12.21 -12.19
C GLY A 293 32.05 -11.91 -13.66
N LYS A 294 31.54 -12.72 -14.62
CA LYS A 294 31.72 -12.52 -16.06
C LYS A 294 30.72 -11.54 -16.65
N TYR A 295 29.48 -11.55 -16.14
CA TYR A 295 28.39 -10.71 -16.62
C TYR A 295 28.12 -9.58 -15.64
N SER A 296 28.24 -8.33 -16.10
CA SER A 296 27.88 -7.14 -15.33
C SER A 296 26.39 -6.77 -15.43
N LYS A 297 25.66 -7.40 -16.37
CA LYS A 297 24.22 -7.22 -16.58
C LYS A 297 23.49 -8.56 -16.53
N ALA A 298 22.34 -8.59 -15.88
CA ALA A 298 21.56 -9.81 -15.73
C ALA A 298 21.01 -10.31 -17.06
N GLU A 299 20.65 -9.41 -17.98
CA GLU A 299 20.16 -9.76 -19.31
C GLU A 299 21.19 -10.55 -20.14
N ASP A 300 22.48 -10.27 -19.95
CA ASP A 300 23.55 -10.98 -20.66
C ASP A 300 23.76 -12.39 -20.09
N LEU A 301 23.68 -12.54 -18.76
CA LEU A 301 23.65 -13.84 -18.09
C LEU A 301 22.44 -14.66 -18.55
N PHE A 302 21.26 -14.04 -18.60
CA PHE A 302 20.02 -14.68 -19.02
C PHE A 302 20.11 -15.23 -20.45
N LYS A 303 20.60 -14.42 -21.39
CA LYS A 303 20.81 -14.84 -22.79
C LYS A 303 21.83 -15.97 -22.89
N ALA A 304 22.94 -15.87 -22.16
CA ALA A 304 23.95 -16.93 -22.14
C ALA A 304 23.37 -18.27 -21.63
N ALA A 305 22.47 -18.23 -20.64
CA ALA A 305 21.77 -19.41 -20.15
C ALA A 305 20.81 -19.98 -21.22
N MET A 306 20.03 -19.13 -21.89
CA MET A 306 19.17 -19.56 -23.01
C MET A 306 19.97 -20.31 -24.07
N ASP A 307 21.07 -19.71 -24.53
CA ASP A 307 21.92 -20.27 -25.59
C ASP A 307 22.58 -21.58 -25.15
N LYS A 308 23.09 -21.63 -23.91
CA LYS A 308 23.78 -22.81 -23.36
C LYS A 308 22.85 -24.02 -23.23
N PHE A 309 21.60 -23.81 -22.81
CA PHE A 309 20.65 -24.90 -22.51
C PHE A 309 19.57 -25.10 -23.57
N GLY A 310 19.61 -24.31 -24.66
CA GLY A 310 18.65 -24.36 -25.76
C GLY A 310 17.21 -24.07 -25.30
N VAL A 311 17.04 -23.11 -24.40
CA VAL A 311 15.72 -22.77 -23.81
C VAL A 311 15.18 -21.49 -24.46
N PRO A 312 13.96 -21.49 -25.01
CA PRO A 312 13.33 -20.27 -25.53
C PRO A 312 13.16 -19.20 -24.44
N GLU A 313 13.27 -17.93 -24.83
CA GLU A 313 13.21 -16.79 -23.89
C GLU A 313 11.95 -16.80 -23.03
N ALA A 314 10.78 -16.94 -23.66
CA ALA A 314 9.51 -16.94 -22.96
C ALA A 314 9.41 -18.06 -21.91
N THR A 315 9.92 -19.25 -22.25
CA THR A 315 9.94 -20.40 -21.35
C THR A 315 10.87 -20.17 -20.15
N LEU A 316 12.09 -19.68 -20.41
CA LEU A 316 13.03 -19.41 -19.32
C LEU A 316 12.54 -18.26 -18.43
N ARG A 317 11.92 -17.21 -19.00
CA ARG A 317 11.36 -16.10 -18.22
C ARG A 317 10.23 -16.55 -17.32
N ALA A 318 9.32 -17.37 -17.84
CA ALA A 318 8.23 -17.95 -17.05
C ALA A 318 8.77 -18.78 -15.88
N LYS A 319 9.80 -19.61 -16.11
CA LYS A 319 10.40 -20.44 -15.05
C LYS A 319 11.23 -19.63 -14.06
N VAL A 320 11.97 -18.62 -14.50
CA VAL A 320 12.66 -17.69 -13.58
C VAL A 320 11.66 -16.97 -12.68
N GLU A 321 10.50 -16.58 -13.21
CA GLU A 321 9.46 -15.96 -12.38
C GLU A 321 8.78 -16.98 -11.44
N GLU A 322 8.52 -18.21 -11.92
CA GLU A 322 7.96 -19.29 -11.11
C GLU A 322 8.87 -19.65 -9.92
N PHE A 323 10.18 -19.68 -10.15
CA PHE A 323 11.19 -19.98 -9.13
C PHE A 323 11.73 -18.74 -8.44
N ARG A 324 11.21 -17.54 -8.70
CA ARG A 324 11.74 -16.28 -8.12
C ARG A 324 11.78 -16.28 -6.60
N HIS A 325 10.89 -17.03 -5.95
CA HIS A 325 10.72 -17.05 -4.50
C HIS A 325 11.27 -18.31 -3.83
N CYS A 326 11.85 -19.25 -4.57
CA CYS A 326 12.32 -20.52 -4.01
C CYS A 326 13.42 -20.35 -2.94
N ASN A 327 14.21 -19.28 -3.03
CA ASN A 327 15.27 -18.96 -2.06
C ASN A 327 14.83 -17.90 -1.03
N CYS A 328 13.58 -17.45 -1.08
CA CYS A 328 13.06 -16.46 -0.15
C CYS A 328 12.49 -17.14 1.10
N LYS A 329 12.70 -16.54 2.28
CA LYS A 329 12.09 -17.01 3.54
C LYS A 329 10.55 -17.04 3.52
N HIS A 330 9.94 -16.36 2.55
CA HIS A 330 8.50 -16.30 2.34
C HIS A 330 8.00 -17.13 1.16
N GLY A 331 8.87 -17.90 0.49
CA GLY A 331 8.48 -18.75 -0.65
C GLY A 331 7.40 -19.78 -0.28
N ASP A 332 7.36 -20.22 0.97
CA ASP A 332 6.36 -21.16 1.50
C ASP A 332 4.97 -20.55 1.69
N LEU A 333 4.88 -19.22 1.91
CA LEU A 333 3.62 -18.54 2.20
C LEU A 333 2.74 -18.37 0.96
N GLU A 334 3.30 -18.55 -0.25
CA GLU A 334 2.52 -18.59 -1.50
C GLU A 334 2.05 -20.01 -1.88
N GLY A 335 2.32 -21.04 -1.06
CA GLY A 335 1.83 -22.40 -1.29
C GLY A 335 2.37 -23.08 -2.55
N ARG A 336 3.58 -22.71 -3.03
CA ARG A 336 4.08 -23.16 -4.34
C ARG A 336 5.05 -24.33 -4.33
N PHE A 337 5.50 -24.82 -3.18
CA PHE A 337 6.38 -25.99 -3.11
C PHE A 337 6.04 -26.84 -1.89
N PRO A 338 5.59 -28.10 -2.04
CA PRO A 338 5.70 -29.05 -0.95
C PRO A 338 7.19 -29.27 -0.69
N ARG A 339 7.66 -28.96 0.51
CA ARG A 339 8.92 -29.52 0.98
C ARG A 339 8.63 -30.98 1.28
N GLU A 340 9.15 -31.89 0.47
CA GLU A 340 9.27 -33.29 0.90
C GLU A 340 10.22 -33.32 2.10
N GLU A 341 9.78 -34.01 3.16
CA GLU A 341 10.45 -34.11 4.46
C GLU A 341 11.83 -34.77 4.42
#